data_AF-A0A552V7L1-F1
#
_entry.id   AF-A0A552V7L1-F1
#
_cell.length_a   1.000
_cell.length_b   1.000
_cell.length_c   1.000
_cell.angle_alpha   90.00
_cell.angle_beta   90.00
_cell.angle_gamma   90.00
#
_symmetry.space_group_name_H-M   'P 1'
#
loop_
_entity.id
_entity.type
_entity.pdbx_description
1 polymer ?
#
loop_
_entity_poly.entity_id
_entity_poly.type
_entity_poly.pdbx_seq_one_letter_code
_entity_poly.pdbx_strand_id
1 'polypeptide(L)'
;MTEYQIDAWKKEIYNSLAAIADLEGQKLQWVGSTLSGNKILNRLFDLEFETFISYLIENEEGSRELLSNMIRMERVLHEYVKANLSDDKLLADPNWHLITQKATEILMLWDRDMEE
;
A
#
# COMPACT_ATOMS: atom_id res chain seq x y z
N MET A 1 -7.90 -5.38 -19.70
CA MET A 1 -6.74 -6.17 -19.27
C MET A 1 -7.04 -7.64 -19.52
N THR A 2 -6.03 -8.46 -19.81
CA THR A 2 -6.16 -9.91 -19.78
C THR A 2 -6.16 -10.40 -18.32
N GLU A 3 -6.63 -11.62 -18.08
CA GLU A 3 -6.58 -12.27 -16.76
C GLU A 3 -5.15 -12.26 -16.17
N TYR A 4 -4.16 -12.63 -16.99
CA TYR A 4 -2.74 -12.53 -16.62
C TYR A 4 -2.30 -11.12 -16.17
N GLN A 5 -2.79 -10.07 -16.84
CA GLN A 5 -2.48 -8.68 -16.47
C GLN A 5 -3.12 -8.30 -15.14
N ILE A 6 -4.33 -8.79 -14.86
CA ILE A 6 -5.03 -8.57 -13.60
C ILE A 6 -4.30 -9.28 -12.46
N ASP A 7 -3.91 -10.53 -12.63
CA ASP A 7 -3.17 -11.28 -11.61
C ASP A 7 -1.81 -10.66 -11.30
N ALA A 8 -1.10 -10.22 -12.35
CA ALA A 8 0.14 -9.47 -12.19
C ALA A 8 -0.11 -8.16 -11.41
N TRP A 9 -1.20 -7.46 -11.70
CA TRP A 9 -1.54 -6.22 -11.00
C TRP A 9 -1.86 -6.45 -9.52
N LYS A 10 -2.70 -7.45 -9.20
CA LYS A 10 -3.01 -7.90 -7.84
C LYS A 10 -1.73 -8.21 -7.07
N LYS A 11 -0.83 -8.99 -7.68
CA LYS A 11 0.45 -9.38 -7.08
C LYS A 11 1.35 -8.18 -6.80
N GLU A 12 1.46 -7.24 -7.73
CA GLU A 12 2.31 -6.04 -7.56
C GLU A 12 1.75 -5.09 -6.49
N ILE A 13 0.42 -4.93 -6.41
CA ILE A 13 -0.24 -4.19 -5.32
C ILE A 13 0.03 -4.86 -3.98
N TYR A 14 -0.18 -6.18 -3.90
CA TYR A 14 0.06 -6.96 -2.68
C TYR A 14 1.52 -6.80 -2.21
N ASN A 15 2.49 -6.99 -3.11
CA ASN A 15 3.91 -6.84 -2.78
C ASN A 15 4.25 -5.42 -2.32
N SER A 16 3.64 -4.41 -2.93
CA SER A 16 3.86 -3.01 -2.56
C SER A 16 3.30 -2.72 -1.16
N LEU A 17 2.11 -3.23 -0.84
CA LEU A 17 1.53 -3.15 0.50
C LEU A 17 2.37 -3.91 1.54
N ALA A 18 2.87 -5.11 1.20
CA ALA A 18 3.76 -5.88 2.05
C ALA A 18 5.06 -5.12 2.37
N ALA A 19 5.64 -4.45 1.38
CA ALA A 19 6.82 -3.62 1.57
C ALA A 19 6.54 -2.40 2.46
N ILE A 20 5.33 -1.83 2.42
CA ILE A 20 4.89 -0.75 3.33
C ILE A 20 4.65 -1.28 4.75
N ALA A 21 4.06 -2.47 4.89
CA ALA A 21 3.77 -3.07 6.18
C ALA A 21 5.06 -3.45 6.96
N ASP A 22 6.13 -3.83 6.24
CA ASP A 22 7.39 -4.28 6.83
C ASP A 22 8.25 -3.12 7.38
N LEU A 23 7.81 -2.52 8.48
CA LEU A 23 8.53 -1.42 9.13
C LEU A 23 9.92 -1.86 9.64
N GLU A 24 10.10 -3.12 10.05
CA GLU A 24 11.40 -3.63 10.48
C GLU A 24 12.38 -3.77 9.31
N GLY A 25 11.93 -4.33 8.19
CA GLY A 25 12.70 -4.39 6.95
C GLY A 25 13.06 -3.00 6.42
N GLN A 26 12.12 -2.04 6.48
CA GLN A 26 12.41 -0.65 6.15
C GLN A 26 13.51 -0.06 7.05
N LYS A 27 13.42 -0.26 8.37
CA LYS A 27 14.48 0.17 9.31
C LYS A 27 15.84 -0.44 8.94
N LEU A 28 15.89 -1.71 8.58
CA LEU A 28 17.14 -2.38 8.19
C LEU A 28 17.69 -1.86 6.85
N GLN A 29 16.83 -1.68 5.86
CA GLN A 29 17.22 -1.31 4.50
C GLN A 29 17.52 0.19 4.33
N TRP A 30 16.92 1.05 5.15
CA TRP A 30 16.99 2.50 4.99
C TRP A 30 18.00 3.16 5.93
N VAL A 31 18.63 2.41 6.83
CA VAL A 31 19.79 2.87 7.59
C VAL A 31 20.89 3.27 6.60
N GLY A 32 21.04 4.58 6.41
CA GLY A 32 22.04 5.18 5.51
C GLY A 32 21.56 5.51 4.09
N SER A 33 20.29 5.31 3.73
CA SER A 33 19.75 5.70 2.41
C SER A 33 18.31 6.19 2.51
N THR A 34 18.11 7.49 2.28
CA THR A 34 16.81 8.17 2.34
C THR A 34 15.97 7.95 1.07
N LEU A 35 16.59 7.48 -0.02
CA LEU A 35 15.98 7.29 -1.35
C LEU A 35 14.96 6.16 -1.46
N SER A 36 14.60 5.48 -0.38
CA SER A 36 13.88 4.21 -0.41
C SER A 36 12.39 4.32 -0.06
N GLY A 37 11.99 5.22 0.85
CA GLY A 37 10.58 5.32 1.26
C GLY A 37 9.67 5.96 0.23
N ASN A 38 10.12 7.03 -0.43
CA ASN A 38 9.39 7.62 -1.55
C ASN A 38 9.21 6.65 -2.71
N LYS A 39 10.16 5.73 -2.93
CA LYS A 39 10.03 4.73 -4.00
C LYS A 39 8.88 3.76 -3.73
N ILE A 40 8.68 3.35 -2.49
CA ILE A 40 7.58 2.45 -2.14
C ILE A 40 6.23 3.16 -2.29
N LEU A 41 6.14 4.41 -1.83
CA LEU A 41 4.94 5.23 -2.02
C LEU A 41 4.63 5.47 -3.49
N ASN A 42 5.61 5.93 -4.26
CA ASN A 42 5.47 6.16 -5.69
C ASN A 42 5.08 4.88 -6.42
N ARG A 43 5.58 3.71 -5.98
CA ARG A 43 5.20 2.43 -6.59
C ARG A 43 3.71 2.16 -6.50
N LEU A 44 3.04 2.44 -5.38
CA LEU A 44 1.58 2.27 -5.29
C LEU A 44 0.82 3.24 -6.20
N PHE A 45 1.29 4.48 -6.33
CA PHE A 45 0.69 5.45 -7.26
C PHE A 45 0.93 5.08 -8.72
N ASP A 46 2.13 4.60 -9.07
CA ASP A 46 2.49 4.10 -10.39
C ASP A 46 1.68 2.85 -10.78
N LEU A 47 1.28 2.06 -9.79
CA LEU A 47 0.38 0.92 -9.95
C LEU A 47 -1.10 1.34 -9.95
N GLU A 48 -1.43 2.63 -9.98
CA GLU A 48 -2.79 3.15 -10.04
C GLU A 48 -3.71 2.56 -8.96
N PHE A 49 -3.27 2.59 -7.69
CA PHE A 49 -3.99 1.95 -6.57
C PHE A 49 -5.47 2.35 -6.45
N GLU A 50 -5.83 3.60 -6.75
CA GLU A 50 -7.23 4.05 -6.80
C GLU A 50 -8.05 3.32 -7.88
N THR A 51 -7.47 3.18 -9.08
CA THR A 51 -8.07 2.42 -10.19
C THR A 51 -8.19 0.94 -9.81
N PHE A 52 -7.21 0.38 -9.11
CA PHE A 52 -7.24 -1.00 -8.63
C PHE A 52 -8.41 -1.22 -7.65
N ILE A 53 -8.63 -0.30 -6.70
CA ILE A 53 -9.77 -0.37 -5.77
C ILE A 53 -11.09 -0.32 -6.53
N SER A 54 -11.21 0.57 -7.51
CA SER A 54 -12.41 0.69 -8.35
C SER A 54 -12.69 -0.61 -9.11
N TYR A 55 -11.63 -1.23 -9.65
CA TYR A 55 -11.72 -2.53 -10.31
C TYR A 55 -12.26 -3.62 -9.36
N LEU A 56 -11.74 -3.74 -8.13
CA LEU A 56 -12.23 -4.73 -7.18
C LEU A 56 -13.72 -4.51 -6.83
N ILE A 57 -14.14 -3.26 -6.65
CA ILE A 57 -15.54 -2.91 -6.38
C ILE A 57 -16.45 -3.31 -7.54
N GLU A 58 -16.07 -2.97 -8.78
CA GLU A 58 -16.86 -3.26 -9.98
C GLU A 58 -17.01 -4.76 -10.26
N ASN A 59 -16.03 -5.56 -9.83
CA ASN A 59 -16.02 -7.02 -10.03
C ASN A 59 -16.47 -7.79 -8.78
N GLU A 60 -16.96 -7.09 -7.75
CA GLU A 60 -17.41 -7.67 -6.48
C GLU A 60 -16.34 -8.57 -5.81
N GLU A 61 -15.06 -8.21 -5.98
CA GLU A 61 -13.93 -8.95 -5.42
C GLU A 61 -13.52 -8.41 -4.04
N GLY A 62 -13.38 -9.33 -3.08
CA GLY A 62 -13.00 -9.03 -1.71
C GLY A 62 -14.17 -8.54 -0.84
N SER A 63 -13.98 -8.55 0.47
CA SER A 63 -15.04 -8.13 1.38
C SER A 63 -15.22 -6.61 1.41
N ARG A 64 -16.40 -6.15 1.83
CA ARG A 64 -16.67 -4.74 2.11
C ARG A 64 -15.67 -4.14 3.12
N GLU A 65 -15.19 -4.95 4.06
CA GLU A 65 -14.21 -4.54 5.06
C GLU A 65 -12.83 -4.28 4.42
N LEU A 66 -12.36 -5.18 3.56
CA LEU A 66 -11.13 -5.02 2.78
C LEU A 66 -11.21 -3.74 1.94
N LEU A 67 -12.25 -3.61 1.11
CA LEU A 67 -12.44 -2.47 0.22
C LEU A 67 -12.51 -1.14 1.00
N SER A 68 -13.21 -1.12 2.13
CA SER A 68 -13.27 0.09 2.96
C SER A 68 -11.92 0.46 3.56
N ASN A 69 -11.07 -0.51 3.90
CA ASN A 69 -9.73 -0.23 4.41
C ASN A 69 -8.80 0.28 3.32
N MET A 70 -8.89 -0.29 2.11
CA MET A 70 -8.12 0.19 0.96
C MET A 70 -8.47 1.64 0.58
N ILE A 71 -9.75 2.01 0.55
CA ILE A 71 -10.18 3.41 0.32
C ILE A 71 -9.63 4.34 1.40
N ARG A 72 -9.66 3.92 2.67
CA ARG A 72 -9.11 4.74 3.77
C ARG A 72 -7.59 4.90 3.64
N MET A 73 -6.89 3.86 3.23
CA MET A 73 -5.45 3.90 3.00
C MET A 73 -5.10 4.85 1.86
N GLU A 74 -5.79 4.75 0.71
CA GLU A 74 -5.61 5.66 -0.43
C GLU A 74 -5.70 7.13 0.01
N ARG A 75 -6.72 7.47 0.80
CA ARG A 75 -6.88 8.83 1.31
C ARG A 75 -5.73 9.27 2.20
N VAL A 76 -5.31 8.42 3.13
CA VAL A 76 -4.18 8.70 4.04
C VAL A 76 -2.89 8.89 3.23
N LEU A 77 -2.66 8.08 2.20
CA LEU A 77 -1.51 8.22 1.31
C LEU A 77 -1.52 9.56 0.56
N HIS A 78 -2.67 9.97 0.02
CA HIS A 78 -2.81 11.27 -0.63
C HIS A 78 -2.57 12.45 0.31
N GLU A 79 -3.08 12.39 1.54
CA GLU A 79 -2.84 13.41 2.56
C GLU A 79 -1.34 13.45 2.96
N TYR A 80 -0.71 12.29 3.09
CA TYR A 80 0.70 12.16 3.43
C TYR A 80 1.64 12.73 2.35
N VAL A 81 1.41 12.42 1.07
CA VAL A 81 2.21 12.96 -0.05
C VAL A 81 2.07 14.48 -0.16
N LYS A 82 0.85 15.02 0.03
CA LYS A 82 0.62 16.48 0.00
C LYS A 82 1.38 17.23 1.09
N ALA A 83 1.70 16.58 2.21
CA ALA A 83 2.45 17.19 3.30
C ALA A 83 3.94 17.43 2.96
N ASN A 84 4.45 16.94 1.82
CA ASN A 84 5.81 17.15 1.30
C ASN A 84 6.89 16.92 2.38
N LEU A 85 6.78 15.81 3.09
CA LEU A 85 7.67 15.45 4.18
C LEU A 85 9.04 15.04 3.62
N SER A 86 10.12 15.54 4.23
CA SER A 86 11.48 15.15 3.86
C SER A 86 11.75 13.68 4.22
N ASP A 87 12.26 12.92 3.25
CA ASP A 87 12.59 11.49 3.33
C ASP A 87 13.43 11.11 4.56
N ASP A 88 14.25 12.05 5.04
CA ASP A 88 15.21 11.90 6.12
C ASP A 88 14.58 11.54 7.48
N LYS A 89 13.25 11.63 7.62
CA LYS A 89 12.52 11.40 8.89
C LYS A 89 11.34 10.44 8.77
N LEU A 90 11.20 9.76 7.64
CA LEU A 90 10.04 8.91 7.35
C LEU A 90 9.83 7.82 8.41
N LEU A 91 10.92 7.14 8.83
CA LEU A 91 10.90 6.13 9.90
C LEU A 91 10.63 6.67 11.31
N ALA A 92 10.67 7.99 11.50
CA ALA A 92 10.33 8.64 12.76
C ALA A 92 8.96 9.33 12.68
N ASP A 93 8.32 9.34 11.51
CA ASP A 93 7.05 10.02 11.29
C ASP A 93 5.89 9.17 11.84
N PRO A 94 5.09 9.66 12.79
CA PRO A 94 3.92 8.94 13.31
C PRO A 94 2.89 8.61 12.23
N ASN A 95 2.73 9.46 11.21
CA ASN A 95 1.81 9.21 10.11
C ASN A 95 2.30 8.06 9.23
N TRP A 96 3.62 7.90 9.07
CA TRP A 96 4.16 6.71 8.40
C TRP A 96 3.85 5.42 9.16
N HIS A 97 3.99 5.43 10.47
CA HIS A 97 3.63 4.26 11.29
C HIS A 97 2.14 3.91 11.18
N LEU A 98 1.28 4.92 11.05
CA LEU A 98 -0.14 4.70 10.79
C LEU A 98 -0.36 4.05 9.41
N ILE A 99 0.38 4.49 8.39
CA ILE A 99 0.36 3.92 7.03
C ILE A 99 0.83 2.46 7.05
N THR A 100 1.94 2.14 7.74
CA THR A 100 2.45 0.75 7.83
C THR A 100 1.48 -0.16 8.57
N GLN A 101 0.85 0.33 9.65
CA GLN A 101 -0.20 -0.41 10.36
C GLN A 101 -1.41 -0.68 9.45
N LYS A 102 -1.88 0.32 8.70
CA LYS A 102 -3.00 0.15 7.77
C LYS A 102 -2.69 -0.82 6.64
N ALA A 103 -1.47 -0.78 6.10
CA ALA A 103 -1.04 -1.76 5.11
C ALA A 103 -1.08 -3.18 5.69
N THR A 104 -0.65 -3.35 6.94
CA THR A 104 -0.73 -4.64 7.64
C THR A 104 -2.18 -5.13 7.78
N GLU A 105 -3.10 -4.25 8.19
CA GLU A 105 -4.53 -4.56 8.30
C GLU A 105 -5.12 -4.98 6.94
N ILE A 106 -4.77 -4.28 5.86
CA ILE A 106 -5.23 -4.63 4.51
C ILE A 106 -4.71 -6.00 4.08
N LEU A 107 -3.43 -6.32 4.32
CA LEU A 107 -2.85 -7.62 3.97
C LEU A 107 -3.55 -8.76 4.70
N MET A 108 -3.81 -8.61 6.00
CA MET A 108 -4.54 -9.61 6.78
C MET A 108 -5.95 -9.86 6.23
N LEU A 109 -6.64 -8.79 5.82
CA LEU A 109 -7.97 -8.90 5.21
C LEU A 109 -7.89 -9.51 3.80
N TRP A 110 -6.86 -9.15 3.04
CA TRP A 110 -6.62 -9.69 1.70
C TRP A 110 -6.39 -11.20 1.75
N ASP A 111 -5.47 -11.67 2.60
CA ASP A 111 -5.16 -13.10 2.76
C ASP A 111 -6.40 -13.90 3.18
N ARG A 112 -7.28 -13.28 4.00
CA ARG A 112 -8.54 -13.88 4.42
C ARG A 112 -9.60 -13.93 3.32
N ASP A 113 -9.71 -12.87 2.52
CA ASP A 113 -10.85 -12.63 1.63
C ASP A 113 -10.59 -12.98 0.17
N MET A 114 -9.32 -13.14 -0.24
CA MET A 114 -8.90 -13.29 -1.63
C MET A 114 -8.11 -14.59 -1.90
N GLU A 115 -7.68 -15.33 -0.86
CA GLU A 115 -7.20 -16.70 -1.04
C GLU A 115 -8.39 -17.67 -1.12
N GLU A 116 -8.89 -17.91 -2.34
CA GLU A 116 -9.68 -19.10 -2.70
C GLU A 116 -8.91 -20.00 -3.68
#